data_AF-A0A511NEL9-F1
#
_entry.id   AF-A0A511NEL9-F1
#
_cell.length_a   1.000
_cell.length_b   1.000
_cell.length_c   1.000
_cell.angle_alpha   90.00
_cell.angle_beta   90.00
_cell.angle_gamma   90.00
#
_symmetry.space_group_name_H-M   'P 1'
#
loop_
_entity.id
_entity.type
_entity.pdbx_description
1 polymer ?
#
loop_
_entity_poly.entity_id
_entity_poly.type
_entity_poly.pdbx_seq_one_letter_code
_entity_poly.pdbx_strand_id
1 'polypeptide(L)'
;MRKIVLFFTLLIGVVAFGQQTIVEKDLMVYQPTDFSKKLNKAYSEHLFFGLFGTKAFVKALDLNESKIKTVTVTNASNKKIAYKANYDVNENLQDFELTDEVATPTKVKYTYKDGVIASETVERKGSEIIINHFFYDQDKMYVKNGNKLFDVVWLEGDVMLKKTYLEQKIGFEDRLMHDCRITKSLGQDINKICYSSSIFKVPFKTKEYTPDVEPKSEKVNLIEGPWSEIKLISLNKYHILRNNHPQFEVILDQNQRLKEFKFLGNKTDKQQPLQFNFTYTFYK
;
A
#
# COMPACT_ATOMS: atom_id res chain seq x y z
N MET A 1 -18.34 69.07 12.25
CA MET A 1 -19.28 68.43 13.19
C MET A 1 -19.18 66.91 13.01
N ARG A 2 -18.67 66.19 14.03
CA ARG A 2 -19.34 65.11 14.82
C ARG A 2 -19.92 63.95 13.97
N LYS A 3 -19.30 62.75 13.93
CA LYS A 3 -19.29 61.58 14.87
C LYS A 3 -20.64 60.81 14.99
N ILE A 4 -20.49 59.46 15.08
CA ILE A 4 -21.40 58.36 15.51
C ILE A 4 -21.89 57.51 14.31
N VAL A 5 -21.35 56.33 13.99
CA VAL A 5 -21.31 54.98 14.66
C VAL A 5 -22.68 54.29 14.76
N LEU A 6 -22.83 53.15 14.07
CA LEU A 6 -23.55 51.93 14.47
C LEU A 6 -23.30 50.89 13.35
N PHE A 7 -22.38 49.91 13.47
CA PHE A 7 -22.47 48.64 14.20
C PHE A 7 -23.82 47.91 14.02
N PHE A 8 -23.87 46.91 13.13
CA PHE A 8 -24.69 45.70 13.33
C PHE A 8 -24.03 44.48 12.66
N THR A 9 -23.36 43.72 13.53
CA THR A 9 -23.33 42.24 13.61
C THR A 9 -22.90 41.44 12.38
N LEU A 10 -21.57 41.25 12.32
CA LEU A 10 -20.96 39.96 12.04
C LEU A 10 -21.28 38.99 13.20
N LEU A 11 -22.10 37.97 12.99
CA LEU A 11 -22.16 36.77 13.86
C LEU A 11 -22.87 35.59 13.15
N ILE A 12 -22.04 34.57 12.86
CA ILE A 12 -22.33 33.12 12.87
C ILE A 12 -23.25 32.61 11.73
N GLY A 13 -22.87 31.61 10.93
CA GLY A 13 -21.96 30.50 11.21
C GLY A 13 -20.77 30.44 10.26
N VAL A 14 -19.61 30.82 10.78
CA VAL A 14 -18.42 30.05 10.51
C VAL A 14 -18.71 28.68 11.11
N VAL A 15 -19.18 27.73 10.30
CA VAL A 15 -18.91 26.33 10.60
C VAL A 15 -17.40 26.25 10.50
N ALA A 16 -16.73 26.51 11.62
CA ALA A 16 -15.38 26.08 11.81
C ALA A 16 -15.48 24.57 11.75
N PHE A 17 -15.40 24.01 10.54
CA PHE A 17 -14.87 22.68 10.40
C PHE A 17 -13.50 22.80 11.03
N GLY A 18 -13.40 22.45 12.31
CA GLY A 18 -12.14 22.21 12.95
C GLY A 18 -11.50 21.10 12.14
N GLN A 19 -10.75 21.46 11.10
CA GLN A 19 -9.78 20.57 10.51
C GLN A 19 -8.92 20.18 11.71
N GLN A 20 -8.99 18.90 12.10
CA GLN A 20 -8.19 18.38 13.19
C GLN A 20 -6.72 18.64 12.82
N THR A 21 -6.16 19.70 13.39
CA THR A 21 -4.75 20.03 13.27
C THR A 21 -3.99 19.10 14.19
N ILE A 22 -2.95 18.44 13.69
CA ILE A 22 -2.08 17.60 14.52
C ILE A 22 -0.92 18.40 15.08
N VAL A 23 -0.49 18.01 16.29
CA VAL A 23 0.77 18.44 16.87
C VAL A 23 1.75 17.28 16.69
N GLU A 24 2.52 17.29 15.59
CA GLU A 24 3.39 16.17 15.19
C GLU A 24 4.30 15.69 16.33
N LYS A 25 4.90 16.61 17.09
CA LYS A 25 5.82 16.29 18.19
C LYS A 25 5.20 15.38 19.26
N ASP A 26 3.89 15.48 19.48
CA ASP A 26 3.20 14.71 20.50
C ASP A 26 2.90 13.28 20.00
N LEU A 27 2.95 13.08 18.68
CA LEU A 27 2.78 11.79 18.00
C LEU A 27 4.12 11.10 17.67
N MET A 28 5.24 11.82 17.79
CA MET A 28 6.60 11.29 17.55
C MET A 28 7.13 10.54 18.78
N VAL A 29 6.36 9.57 19.28
CA VAL A 29 6.71 8.71 20.42
C VAL A 29 7.22 7.37 19.90
N TYR A 30 8.14 6.73 20.63
CA TYR A 30 8.70 5.43 20.24
C TYR A 30 8.40 4.36 21.31
N GLN A 31 7.18 3.83 21.26
CA GLN A 31 6.67 2.80 22.18
C GLN A 31 6.09 1.62 21.37
N PRO A 32 6.93 0.82 20.71
CA PRO A 32 6.45 -0.30 19.90
C PRO A 32 5.84 -1.42 20.76
N THR A 33 4.78 -2.02 20.24
CA THR A 33 4.10 -3.19 20.80
C THR A 33 4.29 -4.40 19.88
N ASP A 34 3.85 -5.60 20.30
CA ASP A 34 3.82 -6.75 19.40
C ASP A 34 2.87 -6.54 18.21
N PHE A 35 1.84 -5.70 18.36
CA PHE A 35 1.00 -5.31 17.23
C PHE A 35 1.76 -4.43 16.24
N SER A 36 2.66 -3.55 16.71
CA SER A 36 3.54 -2.76 15.83
C SER A 36 4.38 -3.64 14.90
N LYS A 37 4.81 -4.82 15.36
CA LYS A 37 5.54 -5.79 14.51
C LYS A 37 4.66 -6.35 13.39
N LYS A 38 3.39 -6.68 13.67
CA LYS A 38 2.42 -7.12 12.65
C LYS A 38 2.16 -6.04 11.61
N LEU A 39 1.96 -4.79 12.07
CA LEU A 39 1.78 -3.64 11.20
C LEU A 39 3.00 -3.40 10.29
N ASN A 40 4.22 -3.49 10.82
CA ASN A 40 5.44 -3.37 10.01
C ASN A 40 5.58 -4.47 8.97
N LYS A 41 5.23 -5.70 9.32
CA LYS A 41 5.21 -6.80 8.34
C LYS A 41 4.26 -6.45 7.19
N ALA A 42 3.02 -6.04 7.49
CA ALA A 42 2.05 -5.64 6.46
C ALA A 42 2.52 -4.43 5.61
N TYR A 43 3.17 -3.44 6.23
CA TYR A 43 3.75 -2.29 5.53
C TYR A 43 4.84 -2.71 4.54
N SER A 44 5.74 -3.60 4.95
CA SER A 44 6.92 -4.02 4.19
C SER A 44 6.68 -5.22 3.25
N GLU A 45 5.51 -5.88 3.31
CA GLU A 45 5.11 -7.01 2.46
C GLU A 45 5.36 -6.77 0.95
N HIS A 46 5.84 -7.82 0.26
CA HIS A 46 6.20 -7.91 -1.17
C HIS A 46 5.67 -6.80 -2.08
N LEU A 47 6.38 -5.66 -2.08
CA LEU A 47 5.99 -4.46 -2.83
C LEU A 47 6.00 -4.66 -4.35
N PHE A 48 6.69 -5.70 -4.85
CA PHE A 48 6.66 -6.11 -6.26
C PHE A 48 5.23 -6.27 -6.80
N PHE A 49 4.32 -6.90 -6.06
CA PHE A 49 2.94 -7.11 -6.51
C PHE A 49 2.08 -5.85 -6.46
N GLY A 50 2.52 -4.82 -5.72
CA GLY A 50 1.92 -3.50 -5.74
C GLY A 50 1.97 -2.86 -7.13
N LEU A 51 3.06 -3.10 -7.89
CA LEU A 51 3.25 -2.58 -9.25
C LEU A 51 2.17 -3.05 -10.24
N PHE A 52 1.60 -4.22 -9.99
CA PHE A 52 0.60 -4.84 -10.84
C PHE A 52 -0.83 -4.70 -10.27
N GLY A 53 -0.99 -4.08 -9.10
CA GLY A 53 -2.27 -4.01 -8.39
C GLY A 53 -2.79 -5.40 -8.00
N THR A 54 -1.91 -6.32 -7.63
CA THR A 54 -2.27 -7.70 -7.25
C THR A 54 -1.91 -8.07 -5.81
N LYS A 55 -1.37 -7.13 -5.02
CA LYS A 55 -0.92 -7.36 -3.64
C LYS A 55 -2.00 -8.04 -2.78
N ALA A 56 -3.25 -7.58 -2.84
CA ALA A 56 -4.36 -8.17 -2.09
C ALA A 56 -4.64 -9.65 -2.45
N PHE A 57 -4.56 -9.99 -3.73
CA PHE A 57 -4.77 -11.37 -4.20
C PHE A 57 -3.63 -12.29 -3.77
N VAL A 58 -2.39 -11.80 -3.86
CA VAL A 58 -1.21 -12.57 -3.46
C VAL A 58 -1.20 -12.80 -1.94
N LYS A 59 -1.57 -11.78 -1.15
CA LYS A 59 -1.77 -11.91 0.30
C LYS A 59 -2.78 -13.00 0.62
N ALA A 60 -3.85 -13.12 -0.17
CA ALA A 60 -4.89 -14.11 0.09
C ALA A 60 -4.47 -15.58 -0.12
N LEU A 61 -3.31 -15.84 -0.71
CA LEU A 61 -2.78 -17.18 -0.99
C LEU A 61 -2.10 -17.86 0.22
N ASP A 62 -1.94 -17.14 1.34
CA ASP A 62 -1.31 -17.64 2.58
C ASP A 62 0.05 -18.31 2.31
N LEU A 63 0.98 -17.52 1.75
CA LEU A 63 2.28 -18.00 1.29
C LEU A 63 3.19 -18.39 2.46
N ASN A 64 3.97 -19.45 2.28
CA ASN A 64 4.98 -19.85 3.25
C ASN A 64 6.27 -19.03 3.09
N GLU A 65 6.36 -17.91 3.80
CA GLU A 65 7.51 -16.99 3.72
C GLU A 65 8.55 -17.20 4.83
N SER A 66 8.57 -18.38 5.45
CA SER A 66 9.43 -18.63 6.60
C SER A 66 10.92 -18.79 6.25
N LYS A 67 11.80 -18.26 7.11
CA LYS A 67 13.28 -18.38 7.05
C LYS A 67 13.92 -17.94 5.74
N ILE A 68 13.23 -17.16 4.92
CA ILE A 68 13.79 -16.60 3.69
C ILE A 68 14.88 -15.61 4.06
N LYS A 69 16.05 -15.74 3.43
CA LYS A 69 17.15 -14.77 3.51
C LYS A 69 17.11 -13.78 2.35
N THR A 70 16.87 -14.27 1.14
CA THR A 70 16.77 -13.43 -0.05
C THR A 70 15.71 -13.99 -0.99
N VAL A 71 14.90 -13.10 -1.57
CA VAL A 71 14.08 -13.37 -2.74
C VAL A 71 14.65 -12.60 -3.93
N THR A 72 14.88 -13.28 -5.04
CA THR A 72 15.24 -12.66 -6.31
C THR A 72 14.18 -12.99 -7.34
N VAL A 73 13.63 -11.97 -7.99
CA VAL A 73 12.64 -12.07 -9.06
C VAL A 73 13.32 -11.69 -10.36
N THR A 74 13.31 -12.59 -11.33
CA THR A 74 13.95 -12.40 -12.64
C THR A 74 12.93 -12.44 -13.75
N ASN A 75 13.08 -11.58 -14.75
CA ASN A 75 12.31 -11.66 -15.98
C ASN A 75 12.71 -12.96 -16.72
N ALA A 76 11.74 -13.82 -16.99
CA ALA A 76 11.99 -15.14 -17.54
C ALA A 76 12.57 -15.10 -18.96
N SER A 77 12.27 -14.05 -19.73
CA SER A 77 12.64 -13.90 -21.14
C SER A 77 14.11 -13.50 -21.30
N ASN A 78 14.58 -12.52 -20.51
CA ASN A 78 15.92 -11.95 -20.64
C ASN A 78 16.85 -12.26 -19.46
N LYS A 79 16.34 -12.95 -18.42
CA LYS A 79 17.05 -13.34 -17.18
C LYS A 79 17.55 -12.19 -16.32
N LYS A 80 17.18 -10.94 -16.62
CA LYS A 80 17.53 -9.79 -15.80
C LYS A 80 16.72 -9.78 -14.50
N ILE A 81 17.33 -9.28 -13.43
CA ILE A 81 16.69 -9.11 -12.13
C ILE A 81 15.69 -7.96 -12.25
N ALA A 82 14.45 -8.18 -11.82
CA ALA A 82 13.38 -7.19 -11.74
C ALA A 82 13.19 -6.67 -10.32
N TYR A 83 13.33 -7.56 -9.34
CA TYR A 83 13.22 -7.25 -7.92
C TYR A 83 14.13 -8.15 -7.10
N LYS A 84 14.71 -7.62 -6.03
CA LYS A 84 15.41 -8.42 -5.03
C LYS A 84 15.12 -7.86 -3.66
N ALA A 85 14.88 -8.75 -2.69
CA ALA A 85 14.63 -8.42 -1.30
C ALA A 85 15.50 -9.26 -0.40
N ASN A 86 16.09 -8.66 0.64
CA ASN A 86 16.87 -9.35 1.65
C ASN A 86 16.20 -9.20 3.02
N TYR A 87 16.20 -10.27 3.78
CA TYR A 87 15.57 -10.36 5.10
C TYR A 87 16.63 -10.74 6.13
N ASP A 88 16.40 -10.37 7.39
CA ASP A 88 17.21 -10.84 8.51
C ASP A 88 16.71 -12.21 9.05
N VAL A 89 17.42 -12.74 10.04
CA VAL A 89 17.08 -14.02 10.71
C VAL A 89 15.72 -13.99 11.43
N ASN A 90 15.18 -12.80 11.71
CA ASN A 90 13.88 -12.59 12.33
C ASN A 90 12.80 -12.30 11.28
N GLU A 91 13.08 -12.55 10.00
CA GLU A 91 12.18 -12.37 8.87
C GLU A 91 11.81 -10.90 8.59
N ASN A 92 12.57 -9.93 9.11
CA ASN A 92 12.37 -8.52 8.81
C ASN A 92 13.02 -8.18 7.46
N LEU A 93 12.28 -7.47 6.59
CA LEU A 93 12.82 -6.96 5.33
C LEU A 93 13.89 -5.89 5.60
N GLN A 94 15.15 -6.18 5.31
CA GLN A 94 16.28 -5.28 5.51
C GLN A 94 16.44 -4.30 4.34
N ASP A 95 16.30 -4.79 3.12
CA ASP A 95 16.36 -3.96 1.92
C ASP A 95 15.64 -4.62 0.75
N PHE A 96 15.24 -3.79 -0.21
CA PHE A 96 14.85 -4.27 -1.53
C PHE A 96 15.33 -3.32 -2.63
N GLU A 97 15.44 -3.88 -3.83
CA GLU A 97 15.70 -3.16 -5.07
C GLU A 97 14.66 -3.51 -6.13
N LEU A 98 14.22 -2.49 -6.85
CA LEU A 98 13.49 -2.57 -8.10
C LEU A 98 14.41 -2.09 -9.22
N THR A 99 14.38 -2.77 -10.36
CA THR A 99 15.18 -2.39 -11.53
C THR A 99 14.29 -1.81 -12.63
N ASP A 100 14.94 -1.38 -13.71
CA ASP A 100 14.31 -0.86 -14.93
C ASP A 100 13.47 -1.88 -15.69
N GLU A 101 13.50 -3.16 -15.31
CA GLU A 101 12.63 -4.19 -15.86
C GLU A 101 11.15 -3.97 -15.52
N VAL A 102 10.84 -3.29 -14.40
CA VAL A 102 9.45 -3.11 -13.93
C VAL A 102 9.13 -1.70 -13.42
N ALA A 103 10.13 -0.89 -13.07
CA ALA A 103 9.92 0.44 -12.53
C ALA A 103 11.15 1.34 -12.75
N THR A 104 11.07 2.62 -12.36
CA THR A 104 12.31 3.39 -12.19
C THR A 104 13.19 2.70 -11.14
N PRO A 105 14.50 2.48 -11.41
CA PRO A 105 15.37 1.82 -10.44
C PRO A 105 15.29 2.48 -9.07
N THR A 106 14.95 1.70 -8.06
CA THR A 106 14.67 2.16 -6.70
C THR A 106 15.26 1.19 -5.72
N LYS A 107 16.02 1.70 -4.76
CA LYS A 107 16.54 0.93 -3.63
C LYS A 107 15.95 1.47 -2.34
N VAL A 108 15.47 0.58 -1.48
CA VAL A 108 14.98 0.93 -0.16
C VAL A 108 15.74 0.12 0.88
N LYS A 109 16.21 0.79 1.93
CA LYS A 109 16.87 0.16 3.08
C LYS A 109 16.09 0.50 4.33
N TYR A 110 15.92 -0.48 5.20
CA TYR A 110 15.24 -0.32 6.48
C TYR A 110 16.24 -0.49 7.61
N THR A 111 16.16 0.40 8.59
CA THR A 111 16.86 0.26 9.87
C THR A 111 15.84 -0.13 10.91
N TYR A 112 16.16 -1.14 11.72
CA TYR A 112 15.27 -1.62 12.79
C TYR A 112 15.79 -1.22 14.16
N LYS A 113 14.85 -0.97 15.07
CA LYS A 113 15.09 -0.84 16.51
C LYS A 113 13.93 -1.53 17.23
N ASP A 114 14.21 -2.27 18.30
CA ASP A 114 13.19 -2.98 19.08
C ASP A 114 12.26 -3.90 18.25
N GLY A 115 12.79 -4.48 17.17
CA GLY A 115 12.05 -5.37 16.26
C GLY A 115 11.06 -4.67 15.32
N VAL A 116 11.10 -3.35 15.22
CA VAL A 116 10.25 -2.53 14.35
C VAL A 116 11.09 -1.57 13.49
N ILE A 117 10.55 -1.10 12.37
CA ILE A 117 11.25 -0.16 11.47
C ILE A 117 11.46 1.17 12.21
N ALA A 118 12.67 1.68 12.29
CA ALA A 118 12.99 2.98 12.86
C ALA A 118 13.16 4.06 11.78
N SER A 119 13.70 3.66 10.62
CA SER A 119 13.85 4.53 9.46
C SER A 119 13.82 3.73 8.18
N GLU A 120 13.38 4.36 7.09
CA GLU A 120 13.58 3.85 5.73
C GLU A 120 14.32 4.89 4.89
N THR A 121 15.29 4.45 4.10
CA THR A 121 16.01 5.27 3.13
C THR A 121 15.60 4.84 1.74
N VAL A 122 15.04 5.75 0.96
CA VAL A 122 14.60 5.51 -0.42
C VAL A 122 15.53 6.24 -1.38
N GLU A 123 16.22 5.47 -2.22
CA GLU A 123 17.11 5.95 -3.27
C GLU A 123 16.49 5.60 -4.62
N ARG A 124 15.87 6.59 -5.28
CA ARG A 124 15.31 6.42 -6.63
C ARG A 124 16.23 7.08 -7.66
N LYS A 125 16.56 6.36 -8.74
CA LYS A 125 17.45 6.88 -9.79
C LYS A 125 16.91 8.18 -10.36
N GLY A 126 17.71 9.24 -10.28
CA GLY A 126 17.35 10.58 -10.76
C GLY A 126 16.51 11.41 -9.77
N SER A 127 16.45 11.02 -8.50
CA SER A 127 15.76 11.76 -7.44
C SER A 127 16.67 11.95 -6.22
N GLU A 128 16.33 12.91 -5.36
CA GLU A 128 16.98 13.08 -4.07
C GLU A 128 16.72 11.86 -3.17
N ILE A 129 17.67 11.59 -2.27
CA ILE A 129 17.52 10.53 -1.27
C ILE A 129 16.49 10.98 -0.24
N ILE A 130 15.46 10.17 -0.04
CA ILE A 130 14.42 10.42 0.95
C ILE A 130 14.69 9.54 2.17
N ILE A 131 14.61 10.13 3.35
CA ILE A 131 14.69 9.40 4.62
C ILE A 131 13.38 9.63 5.37
N ASN A 132 12.67 8.55 5.68
CA ASN A 132 11.47 8.62 6.48
C ASN A 132 11.77 8.04 7.87
N HIS A 133 11.23 8.70 8.89
CA HIS A 133 11.40 8.31 10.29
C HIS A 133 10.11 7.77 10.86
N PHE A 134 10.24 6.66 11.58
CA PHE A 134 9.12 5.88 12.08
C PHE A 134 9.01 5.99 13.59
N PHE A 135 7.78 6.15 14.04
CA PHE A 135 7.38 6.29 15.44
C PHE A 135 6.20 5.37 15.69
N TYR A 136 6.00 4.97 16.94
CA TYR A 136 4.98 4.00 17.32
C TYR A 136 4.33 4.41 18.63
N ASP A 137 3.01 4.46 18.60
CA ASP A 137 2.19 4.71 19.77
C ASP A 137 0.77 4.18 19.53
N GLN A 138 0.14 3.64 20.58
CA GLN A 138 -1.25 3.15 20.56
C GLN A 138 -1.58 2.28 19.33
N ASP A 139 -0.74 1.28 19.05
CA ASP A 139 -0.91 0.33 17.94
C ASP A 139 -0.92 0.97 16.53
N LYS A 140 -0.46 2.21 16.42
CA LYS A 140 -0.28 2.94 15.16
C LYS A 140 1.19 3.13 14.85
N MET A 141 1.48 3.24 13.56
CA MET A 141 2.77 3.63 13.03
C MET A 141 2.66 5.04 12.47
N TYR A 142 3.55 5.92 12.90
CA TYR A 142 3.61 7.29 12.46
C TYR A 142 4.87 7.49 11.62
N VAL A 143 4.72 8.02 10.42
CA VAL A 143 5.82 8.17 9.47
C VAL A 143 5.99 9.64 9.15
N LYS A 144 7.12 10.20 9.58
CA LYS A 144 7.55 11.53 9.18
C LYS A 144 8.32 11.40 7.88
N ASN A 145 7.69 11.76 6.77
CA ASN A 145 8.31 11.69 5.46
C ASN A 145 9.20 12.91 5.20
N GLY A 146 10.27 12.73 4.41
CA GLY A 146 11.16 13.82 4.00
C GLY A 146 10.46 14.98 3.27
N ASN A 147 9.26 14.75 2.72
CA ASN A 147 8.49 15.73 1.95
C ASN A 147 7.48 16.56 2.78
N LYS A 148 7.68 16.67 4.11
CA LYS A 148 6.74 17.35 5.03
C LYS A 148 5.34 16.71 5.10
N LEU A 149 5.22 15.45 4.67
CA LEU A 149 4.02 14.66 4.88
C LEU A 149 4.17 13.89 6.19
N PHE A 150 3.10 13.82 6.95
CA PHE A 150 3.04 13.01 8.16
C PHE A 150 1.94 11.96 7.98
N ASP A 151 2.35 10.70 7.91
CA ASP A 151 1.41 9.58 7.77
C ASP A 151 1.15 8.92 9.12
N VAL A 152 -0.08 8.49 9.32
CA VAL A 152 -0.51 7.61 10.40
C VAL A 152 -1.06 6.36 9.75
N VAL A 153 -0.49 5.21 10.09
CA VAL A 153 -0.81 3.92 9.49
C VAL A 153 -1.27 2.97 10.59
N TRP A 154 -2.31 2.19 10.33
CA TRP A 154 -2.82 1.18 11.25
C TRP A 154 -3.47 0.02 10.48
N LEU A 155 -3.80 -1.06 11.19
CA LEU A 155 -4.55 -2.18 10.64
C LEU A 155 -5.96 -2.22 11.23
N GLU A 156 -6.95 -2.49 10.38
CA GLU A 156 -8.29 -2.95 10.78
C GLU A 156 -8.53 -4.32 10.15
N GLY A 157 -8.54 -5.38 10.98
CA GLY A 157 -8.36 -6.74 10.48
C GLY A 157 -6.99 -6.88 9.80
N ASP A 158 -6.97 -7.36 8.56
CA ASP A 158 -5.75 -7.43 7.74
C ASP A 158 -5.67 -6.29 6.70
N VAL A 159 -6.58 -5.32 6.76
CA VAL A 159 -6.60 -4.15 5.88
C VAL A 159 -5.73 -3.05 6.48
N MET A 160 -4.68 -2.67 5.76
CA MET A 160 -3.85 -1.52 6.12
C MET A 160 -4.54 -0.23 5.69
N LEU A 161 -4.75 0.65 6.66
CA LEU A 161 -5.35 1.97 6.50
C LEU A 161 -4.30 3.04 6.77
N LYS A 162 -4.48 4.19 6.11
CA LYS A 162 -3.58 5.32 6.24
C LYS A 162 -4.34 6.63 6.32
N LYS A 163 -3.82 7.54 7.13
CA LYS A 163 -4.19 8.95 7.15
C LYS A 163 -2.95 9.80 6.91
N THR A 164 -3.01 10.68 5.93
CA THR A 164 -1.90 11.56 5.53
C THR A 164 -2.24 13.00 5.87
N TYR A 165 -1.35 13.64 6.62
CA TYR A 165 -1.42 15.06 6.94
C TYR A 165 -0.46 15.85 6.03
N LEU A 166 -0.98 16.94 5.48
CA LEU A 166 -0.26 17.95 4.71
C LEU A 166 -0.34 19.26 5.49
N GLU A 167 0.79 19.84 5.89
CA GLU A 167 0.83 21.09 6.68
C GLU A 167 -0.07 21.02 7.92
N GLN A 168 0.03 19.90 8.67
CA GLN A 168 -0.77 19.59 9.88
C GLN A 168 -2.28 19.43 9.65
N LYS A 169 -2.77 19.57 8.42
CA LYS A 169 -4.18 19.36 8.06
C LYS A 169 -4.35 18.00 7.41
N ILE A 170 -5.52 17.40 7.60
CA ILE A 170 -5.87 16.14 6.94
C ILE A 170 -5.92 16.37 5.44
N GLY A 171 -4.99 15.75 4.70
CA GLY A 171 -5.00 15.72 3.25
C GLY A 171 -5.82 14.53 2.76
N PHE A 172 -5.44 13.33 3.21
CA PHE A 172 -6.08 12.07 2.81
C PHE A 172 -6.37 11.18 4.02
N GLU A 173 -7.43 10.39 3.95
CA GLU A 173 -7.80 9.47 5.02
C GLU A 173 -8.50 8.23 4.44
N ASP A 174 -7.97 7.06 4.78
CA ASP A 174 -8.66 5.79 4.55
C ASP A 174 -9.55 5.44 5.76
N ARG A 175 -10.72 4.87 5.46
CA ARG A 175 -11.59 4.19 6.45
C ARG A 175 -12.02 2.83 5.92
N LEU A 176 -12.28 1.88 6.81
CA LEU A 176 -12.92 0.61 6.46
C LEU A 176 -14.41 0.67 6.80
N MET A 177 -15.27 0.30 5.86
CA MET A 177 -16.71 0.21 6.07
C MET A 177 -17.27 -1.02 5.34
N HIS A 178 -17.77 -2.00 6.08
CA HIS A 178 -18.32 -3.26 5.55
C HIS A 178 -17.37 -3.93 4.52
N ASP A 179 -16.10 -4.12 4.89
CA ASP A 179 -15.04 -4.66 4.02
C ASP A 179 -14.69 -3.81 2.79
N CYS A 180 -15.12 -2.55 2.73
CA CYS A 180 -14.69 -1.59 1.72
C CYS A 180 -13.76 -0.54 2.30
N ARG A 181 -12.52 -0.49 1.79
CA ARG A 181 -11.62 0.63 2.05
C ARG A 181 -12.07 1.82 1.21
N ILE A 182 -12.39 2.92 1.87
CA ILE A 182 -12.79 4.17 1.24
C ILE A 182 -11.69 5.19 1.53
N THR A 183 -11.11 5.76 0.48
CA THR A 183 -10.14 6.85 0.59
C THR A 183 -10.87 8.17 0.40
N LYS A 184 -10.65 9.09 1.34
CA LYS A 184 -11.15 10.46 1.31
C LYS A 184 -10.04 11.45 1.01
N SER A 185 -10.40 12.52 0.32
CA SER A 185 -9.60 13.74 0.20
C SER A 185 -10.49 14.94 0.47
N LEU A 186 -10.05 15.84 1.35
CA LEU A 186 -10.80 17.05 1.72
C LEU A 186 -12.28 16.79 2.09
N GLY A 187 -12.56 15.65 2.73
CA GLY A 187 -13.90 15.25 3.17
C GLY A 187 -14.76 14.54 2.12
N GLN A 188 -14.29 14.43 0.86
CA GLN A 188 -14.98 13.73 -0.23
C GLN A 188 -14.41 12.33 -0.43
N ASP A 189 -15.26 11.34 -0.69
CA ASP A 189 -14.85 9.98 -1.05
C ASP A 189 -14.28 10.00 -2.49
N ILE A 190 -12.98 9.72 -2.65
CA ILE A 190 -12.26 9.80 -3.94
C ILE A 190 -11.86 8.45 -4.51
N ASN A 191 -11.86 7.41 -3.68
CA ASN A 191 -11.58 6.04 -4.11
C ASN A 191 -12.29 5.06 -3.19
N LYS A 192 -12.65 3.89 -3.73
CA LYS A 192 -13.23 2.80 -2.96
C LYS A 192 -12.76 1.47 -3.53
N ILE A 193 -12.35 0.58 -2.64
CA ILE A 193 -12.05 -0.81 -2.97
C ILE A 193 -12.81 -1.69 -1.99
N CYS A 194 -13.69 -2.54 -2.48
CA CYS A 194 -14.36 -3.55 -1.66
C CYS A 194 -13.66 -4.89 -1.78
N TYR A 195 -13.53 -5.57 -0.65
CA TYR A 195 -13.01 -6.91 -0.57
C TYR A 195 -14.17 -7.87 -0.32
N SER A 196 -14.06 -9.12 -0.78
CA SER A 196 -15.01 -10.17 -0.37
C SER A 196 -14.84 -10.55 1.11
N SER A 197 -13.69 -10.20 1.71
CA SER A 197 -13.38 -10.40 3.12
C SER A 197 -12.16 -9.57 3.52
N SER A 198 -12.20 -8.94 4.71
CA SER A 198 -11.08 -8.18 5.28
C SER A 198 -9.96 -9.02 5.90
N ILE A 199 -10.10 -10.36 5.94
CA ILE A 199 -9.06 -11.30 6.38
C ILE A 199 -8.28 -11.96 5.22
N PHE A 200 -8.56 -11.56 3.97
CA PHE A 200 -7.87 -12.02 2.75
C PHE A 200 -7.65 -13.54 2.70
N LYS A 201 -8.71 -14.32 2.47
CA LYS A 201 -8.61 -15.77 2.22
C LYS A 201 -9.30 -16.17 0.94
N VAL A 202 -8.75 -17.16 0.21
CA VAL A 202 -9.40 -17.76 -0.96
C VAL A 202 -10.66 -18.52 -0.53
N PRO A 203 -11.80 -18.41 -1.25
CA PRO A 203 -12.03 -17.60 -2.45
C PRO A 203 -12.05 -16.09 -2.15
N PHE A 204 -11.24 -15.33 -2.89
CA PHE A 204 -11.06 -13.90 -2.66
C PHE A 204 -11.39 -13.08 -3.89
N LYS A 205 -12.12 -11.98 -3.69
CA LYS A 205 -12.51 -11.03 -4.75
C LYS A 205 -12.26 -9.60 -4.31
N THR A 206 -11.95 -8.73 -5.26
CA THR A 206 -11.88 -7.29 -5.07
C THR A 206 -12.75 -6.57 -6.09
N LYS A 207 -13.34 -5.45 -5.68
CA LYS A 207 -14.08 -4.56 -6.57
C LYS A 207 -13.54 -3.16 -6.39
N GLU A 208 -12.97 -2.63 -7.46
CA GLU A 208 -12.43 -1.27 -7.50
C GLU A 208 -13.48 -0.32 -8.10
N TYR A 209 -13.55 0.88 -7.55
CA TYR A 209 -14.41 1.95 -8.05
C TYR A 209 -13.54 3.02 -8.70
N THR A 210 -13.95 3.47 -9.88
CA THR A 210 -13.24 4.52 -10.60
C THR A 210 -13.86 5.88 -10.28
N PRO A 211 -13.07 6.90 -9.92
CA PRO A 211 -13.60 8.24 -9.73
C PRO A 211 -14.02 8.85 -11.07
N ASP A 212 -15.22 9.42 -11.08
CA ASP A 212 -15.76 10.26 -12.15
C ASP A 212 -16.07 11.63 -11.56
N VAL A 213 -15.35 12.65 -12.04
CA VAL A 213 -15.41 14.01 -11.48
C VAL A 213 -16.30 14.86 -12.36
N GLU A 214 -17.40 15.35 -11.80
CA GLU A 214 -18.32 16.22 -12.52
C GLU A 214 -17.64 17.58 -12.81
N PRO A 215 -17.49 18.00 -14.09
CA PRO A 215 -16.65 19.14 -14.46
C PRO A 215 -17.06 20.50 -13.87
N LYS A 216 -18.31 20.64 -13.44
CA LYS A 216 -18.87 21.92 -12.97
C LYS A 216 -18.99 22.02 -11.45
N SER A 217 -19.20 20.90 -10.77
CA SER A 217 -19.43 20.84 -9.33
C SER A 217 -18.21 20.32 -8.57
N GLU A 218 -17.20 19.80 -9.28
CA GLU A 218 -16.06 19.04 -8.74
C GLU A 218 -16.50 17.84 -7.87
N LYS A 219 -17.78 17.45 -7.96
CA LYS A 219 -18.31 16.32 -7.22
C LYS A 219 -17.71 15.04 -7.77
N VAL A 220 -17.11 14.24 -6.89
CA VAL A 220 -16.61 12.92 -7.23
C VAL A 220 -17.73 11.90 -7.08
N ASN A 221 -18.06 11.22 -8.17
CA ASN A 221 -18.90 10.03 -8.19
C ASN A 221 -17.99 8.80 -8.31
N LEU A 222 -18.26 7.76 -7.52
CA LEU A 222 -17.50 6.52 -7.58
C LEU A 222 -18.26 5.51 -8.44
N ILE A 223 -17.79 5.31 -9.68
CA ILE A 223 -18.39 4.37 -10.61
C ILE A 223 -17.93 2.97 -10.24
N GLU A 224 -18.91 2.08 -10.04
CA GLU A 224 -18.66 0.70 -9.68
C GLU A 224 -18.01 -0.07 -10.84
N GLY A 225 -16.81 -0.60 -10.60
CA GLY A 225 -16.16 -1.53 -11.50
C GLY A 225 -16.63 -2.98 -11.29
N PRO A 226 -16.27 -3.88 -12.21
CA PRO A 226 -16.56 -5.31 -12.06
C PRO A 226 -15.66 -5.95 -10.98
N TRP A 227 -16.09 -7.12 -10.50
CA TRP A 227 -15.27 -7.93 -9.61
C TRP A 227 -14.04 -8.48 -10.33
N SER A 228 -12.89 -8.33 -9.69
CA SER A 228 -11.69 -9.12 -9.94
C SER A 228 -11.62 -10.24 -8.91
N GLU A 229 -11.16 -11.42 -9.30
CA GLU A 229 -11.16 -12.61 -8.43
C GLU A 229 -9.94 -13.49 -8.66
N ILE A 230 -9.49 -14.17 -7.60
CA ILE A 230 -8.47 -15.21 -7.71
C ILE A 230 -9.14 -16.59 -7.72
N LYS A 231 -8.81 -17.39 -8.73
CA LYS A 231 -9.34 -18.74 -8.92
C LYS A 231 -8.22 -19.76 -8.97
N LEU A 232 -8.40 -20.85 -8.23
CA LEU A 232 -7.58 -22.06 -8.37
C LEU A 232 -7.91 -22.73 -9.72
N ILE A 233 -6.88 -23.00 -10.53
CA ILE A 233 -6.99 -23.65 -11.84
C ILE A 233 -6.48 -25.08 -11.78
N SER A 234 -5.40 -25.32 -11.05
CA SER A 234 -4.88 -26.64 -10.71
C SER A 234 -4.11 -26.56 -9.40
N LEU A 235 -3.65 -27.70 -8.86
CA LEU A 235 -3.16 -27.87 -7.48
C LEU A 235 -2.37 -26.67 -6.90
N ASN A 236 -1.45 -26.07 -7.67
CA ASN A 236 -0.64 -24.92 -7.24
C ASN A 236 -0.69 -23.74 -8.23
N LYS A 237 -1.71 -23.65 -9.07
CA LYS A 237 -1.82 -22.65 -10.13
C LYS A 237 -3.10 -21.86 -9.98
N TYR A 238 -2.95 -20.53 -9.96
CA TYR A 238 -4.05 -19.59 -9.79
C TYR A 238 -4.09 -18.60 -10.95
N HIS A 239 -5.30 -18.21 -11.33
CA HIS A 239 -5.53 -17.06 -12.19
C HIS A 239 -6.13 -15.93 -11.38
N ILE A 240 -5.65 -14.71 -11.63
CA ILE A 240 -6.34 -13.48 -11.20
C ILE A 240 -7.08 -12.96 -12.42
N LEU A 241 -8.40 -12.99 -12.32
CA LEU A 241 -9.31 -12.56 -13.35
C LEU A 241 -9.65 -11.10 -13.12
N ARG A 242 -9.61 -10.30 -14.18
CA ARG A 242 -10.22 -8.97 -14.22
C ARG A 242 -11.27 -8.98 -15.32
N ASN A 243 -12.48 -8.52 -15.01
CA ASN A 243 -13.60 -8.54 -15.95
C ASN A 243 -13.87 -9.94 -16.52
N ASN A 244 -13.77 -10.98 -15.66
CA ASN A 244 -13.88 -12.40 -16.04
C ASN A 244 -12.82 -12.92 -17.03
N HIS A 245 -11.78 -12.15 -17.33
CA HIS A 245 -10.66 -12.59 -18.16
C HIS A 245 -9.40 -12.76 -17.32
N PRO A 246 -8.66 -13.87 -17.46
CA PRO A 246 -7.36 -14.02 -16.84
C PRO A 246 -6.41 -12.90 -17.30
N GLN A 247 -5.94 -12.08 -16.36
CA GLN A 247 -4.94 -11.05 -16.63
C GLN A 247 -3.60 -11.39 -15.98
N PHE A 248 -3.64 -12.18 -14.91
CA PHE A 248 -2.43 -12.68 -14.25
C PHE A 248 -2.53 -14.17 -13.96
N GLU A 249 -1.37 -14.82 -13.94
CA GLU A 249 -1.21 -16.20 -13.51
C GLU A 249 -0.14 -16.26 -12.41
N VAL A 250 -0.47 -16.96 -11.33
CA VAL A 250 0.40 -17.19 -10.18
C VAL A 250 0.61 -18.69 -10.03
N ILE A 251 1.85 -19.13 -9.94
CA ILE A 251 2.20 -20.53 -9.71
C ILE A 251 2.97 -20.62 -8.40
N LEU A 252 2.58 -21.55 -7.54
CA LEU A 252 3.27 -21.86 -6.30
C LEU A 252 4.12 -23.13 -6.45
N ASP A 253 5.21 -23.21 -5.69
CA ASP A 253 5.99 -24.44 -5.58
C ASP A 253 5.36 -25.42 -4.57
N GLN A 254 6.01 -26.56 -4.35
CA GLN A 254 5.54 -27.60 -3.44
C GLN A 254 5.48 -27.17 -1.96
N ASN A 255 6.16 -26.08 -1.60
CA ASN A 255 6.20 -25.55 -0.24
C ASN A 255 5.27 -24.34 -0.07
N GLN A 256 4.32 -24.11 -0.99
CA GLN A 256 3.41 -22.96 -0.96
C GLN A 256 4.14 -21.60 -1.08
N ARG A 257 5.23 -21.55 -1.84
CA ARG A 257 5.96 -20.30 -2.15
C ARG A 257 5.70 -19.86 -3.58
N LEU A 258 5.76 -18.56 -3.84
CA LEU A 258 5.65 -18.05 -5.21
C LEU A 258 6.79 -18.63 -6.07
N LYS A 259 6.45 -19.25 -7.19
CA LYS A 259 7.42 -19.79 -8.15
C LYS A 259 7.46 -18.96 -9.41
N GLU A 260 6.28 -18.66 -9.96
CA GLU A 260 6.13 -17.86 -11.17
C GLU A 260 4.98 -16.87 -11.01
N PHE A 261 5.19 -15.67 -11.55
CA PHE A 261 4.15 -14.66 -11.74
C PHE A 261 4.14 -14.24 -13.20
N LYS A 262 2.99 -14.29 -13.85
CA LYS A 262 2.82 -13.87 -15.24
C LYS A 262 1.78 -12.79 -15.31
N PHE A 263 2.14 -11.67 -15.93
CA PHE A 263 1.20 -10.72 -16.48
C PHE A 263 0.92 -11.13 -17.93
N LEU A 264 -0.35 -11.41 -18.25
CA LEU A 264 -0.75 -11.96 -19.55
C LEU A 264 -0.88 -10.90 -20.64
N GLY A 265 -0.56 -9.64 -20.33
CA GLY A 265 -0.69 -8.50 -21.23
C GLY A 265 -2.09 -7.90 -21.25
N ASN A 266 -2.22 -6.74 -21.87
CA ASN A 266 -3.50 -6.14 -22.24
C ASN A 266 -3.39 -5.66 -23.68
N LYS A 267 -4.13 -6.30 -24.60
CA LYS A 267 -4.13 -5.93 -26.03
C LYS A 267 -4.66 -4.52 -26.27
N THR A 268 -5.70 -4.12 -25.53
CA THR A 268 -6.32 -2.79 -25.65
C THR A 268 -5.33 -1.69 -25.29
N ASP A 269 -4.53 -1.92 -24.25
CA ASP A 269 -3.53 -0.97 -23.76
C ASP A 269 -2.13 -1.17 -24.37
N LYS A 270 -2.01 -2.06 -25.38
CA LYS A 270 -0.74 -2.46 -26.03
C LYS A 270 0.34 -2.93 -25.04
N GLN A 271 -0.06 -3.49 -23.91
CA GLN A 271 0.84 -4.00 -22.88
C GLN A 271 1.23 -5.44 -23.21
N GLN A 272 2.53 -5.69 -23.32
CA GLN A 272 3.08 -7.01 -23.64
C GLN A 272 3.03 -7.94 -22.42
N PRO A 273 2.89 -9.26 -22.62
CA PRO A 273 3.00 -10.22 -21.54
C PRO A 273 4.40 -10.18 -20.90
N LEU A 274 4.44 -10.35 -19.58
CA LEU A 274 5.67 -10.44 -18.80
C LEU A 274 5.61 -11.68 -17.91
N GLN A 275 6.71 -12.41 -17.82
CA GLN A 275 6.83 -13.56 -16.92
C GLN A 275 8.02 -13.35 -15.99
N PHE A 276 7.80 -13.65 -14.72
CA PHE A 276 8.78 -13.51 -13.66
C PHE A 276 8.94 -14.83 -12.89
N ASN A 277 10.19 -15.21 -12.65
CA ASN A 277 10.55 -16.39 -11.87
C ASN A 277 11.13 -15.96 -10.52
N PHE A 278 10.72 -16.65 -9.46
CA PHE A 278 11.12 -16.39 -8.09
C PHE A 278 12.17 -17.41 -7.65
N THR A 279 13.26 -16.91 -7.10
CA THR A 279 14.36 -17.71 -6.55
C THR A 279 14.58 -17.30 -5.11
N TYR A 280 14.78 -18.29 -4.23
CA TYR A 280 14.92 -18.08 -2.79
C TYR A 280 16.26 -18.59 -2.28
N THR A 281 16.82 -17.89 -1.31
CA THR A 281 17.86 -18.44 -0.43
C THR A 281 17.34 -18.39 1.01
N PHE A 282 17.77 -19.34 1.84
CA PHE A 282 17.25 -19.53 3.20
C PHE A 282 18.37 -19.41 4.22
N TYR A 283 18.00 -19.04 5.45
CA TYR A 283 18.85 -19.26 6.60
C TYR A 283 19.00 -20.77 6.87
N LYS A 284 20.20 -21.17 7.28
CA LYS A 284 20.50 -22.55 7.68
C LYS A 284 19.89 -22.87 9.03
#